data_AF-A0A1E3UH52-F1
#
_entry.id   AF-A0A1E3UH52-F1
#
_cell.length_a   1.000
_cell.length_b   1.000
_cell.length_c   1.000
_cell.angle_alpha   90.00
_cell.angle_beta   90.00
_cell.angle_gamma   90.00
#
_symmetry.space_group_name_H-M   'P 1'
#
loop_
_entity.id
_entity.type
_entity.pdbx_description
1 polymer ?
#
loop_
_entity_poly.entity_id
_entity_poly.type
_entity_poly.pdbx_seq_one_letter_code
_entity_poly.pdbx_strand_id
1 'polypeptide(L)'
;MKAFDKEEFLEKYWRAVLEQQADELPYFFKEDACIRWHNTREQFTVNEFIRANCEYPGEWTGEVERLEKAGDLNIMAVHVHTKDDSLSFHVVSFIRMDGDKIGAVDEYWGDDGPVPEWRKEKEIGIRFPESSEE
;
A
#
# COMPACT_ATOMS: atom_id res chain seq x y z
N MET A 1 -18.97 19.82 -13.33
CA MET A 1 -18.47 18.72 -12.48
C MET A 1 -17.03 18.47 -12.86
N LYS A 2 -16.10 18.41 -11.89
CA LYS A 2 -14.75 17.90 -12.15
C LYS A 2 -14.87 16.43 -12.55
N ALA A 3 -14.07 15.98 -13.51
CA ALA A 3 -13.94 14.56 -13.83
C ALA A 3 -13.40 13.82 -12.60
N PHE A 4 -13.80 12.56 -12.41
CA PHE A 4 -13.25 11.71 -11.38
C PHE A 4 -11.75 11.52 -11.63
N ASP A 5 -10.93 12.01 -10.71
CA ASP A 5 -9.48 11.80 -10.74
C ASP A 5 -9.16 10.52 -9.98
N LYS A 6 -8.80 9.48 -10.74
CA LYS A 6 -8.52 8.15 -10.20
C LYS A 6 -7.20 8.12 -9.42
N GLU A 7 -6.21 8.93 -9.80
CA GLU A 7 -4.92 8.94 -9.11
C GLU A 7 -5.09 9.59 -7.74
N GLU A 8 -5.71 10.77 -7.69
CA GLU A 8 -6.05 11.45 -6.44
C GLU A 8 -6.94 10.57 -5.53
N PHE A 9 -7.87 9.81 -6.12
CA PHE A 9 -8.72 8.87 -5.37
C PHE A 9 -7.91 7.73 -4.73
N LEU A 10 -6.96 7.14 -5.46
CA LEU A 10 -6.15 6.02 -4.96
C LEU A 10 -5.08 6.47 -3.96
N GLU A 11 -4.54 7.67 -4.12
CA GLU A 11 -3.67 8.30 -3.10
C GLU A 11 -4.44 8.55 -1.79
N LYS A 12 -5.69 9.03 -1.89
CA LYS A 12 -6.57 9.19 -0.73
C LYS A 12 -6.88 7.87 -0.04
N TYR A 13 -7.11 6.81 -0.81
CA TYR A 13 -7.29 5.46 -0.29
C TYR A 13 -6.09 5.04 0.54
N TRP A 14 -4.88 5.13 -0.02
CA TRP A 14 -3.66 4.74 0.70
C TRP A 14 -3.40 5.58 1.93
N ARG A 15 -3.65 6.90 1.87
CA ARG A 15 -3.58 7.74 3.06
C ARG A 15 -4.54 7.27 4.16
N ALA A 16 -5.77 6.90 3.82
CA ALA A 16 -6.72 6.35 4.78
C ALA A 16 -6.25 5.00 5.37
N VAL A 17 -5.57 4.15 4.58
CA VAL A 17 -4.96 2.90 5.05
C VAL A 17 -3.80 3.16 6.01
N LEU A 18 -2.92 4.11 5.69
CA LEU A 18 -1.76 4.49 6.52
C LEU A 18 -2.19 5.13 7.85
N GLU A 19 -3.18 6.02 7.79
CA GLU A 19 -3.72 6.73 8.96
C GLU A 19 -4.79 5.92 9.71
N GLN A 20 -5.04 4.67 9.31
CA GLN A 20 -5.99 3.75 9.94
C GLN A 20 -7.41 4.35 10.11
N GLN A 21 -7.90 5.06 9.09
CA GLN A 21 -9.17 5.79 9.14
C GLN A 21 -10.39 4.86 8.89
N ALA A 22 -10.81 4.14 9.94
CA ALA A 22 -11.89 3.14 9.86
C ALA A 22 -13.23 3.67 9.31
N ASP A 23 -13.56 4.93 9.56
CA ASP A 23 -14.81 5.55 9.08
C ASP A 23 -14.73 5.97 7.60
N GLU A 24 -13.53 6.22 7.08
CA GLU A 24 -13.31 6.68 5.70
C GLU A 24 -13.10 5.51 4.72
N LEU A 25 -12.39 4.46 5.16
CA LEU A 25 -12.07 3.31 4.32
C LEU A 25 -13.27 2.68 3.60
N PRO A 26 -14.47 2.53 4.21
CA PRO A 26 -15.64 1.97 3.51
C PRO A 26 -16.01 2.72 2.23
N TYR A 27 -15.73 4.03 2.14
CA TYR A 27 -16.09 4.82 0.97
C TYR A 27 -15.23 4.50 -0.26
N PHE A 28 -14.09 3.83 -0.13
CA PHE A 28 -13.27 3.51 -1.29
C PHE A 28 -13.72 2.24 -2.01
N PHE A 29 -14.45 1.35 -1.33
CA PHE A 29 -14.75 0.01 -1.81
C PHE A 29 -16.17 -0.17 -2.32
N LYS A 30 -16.33 -1.14 -3.23
CA LYS A 30 -17.60 -1.83 -3.44
C LYS A 30 -17.90 -2.70 -2.22
N GLU A 31 -19.17 -2.87 -1.88
CA GLU A 31 -19.59 -3.70 -0.73
C GLU A 31 -19.07 -5.15 -0.83
N ASP A 32 -19.00 -5.69 -2.04
CA ASP A 32 -18.52 -7.04 -2.36
C ASP A 32 -17.06 -7.09 -2.82
N ALA A 33 -16.28 -6.03 -2.55
CA ALA A 33 -14.88 -6.00 -2.95
C ALA A 33 -14.07 -7.12 -2.27
N CYS A 34 -13.10 -7.64 -3.04
CA CYS A 34 -12.24 -8.76 -2.62
C CYS A 34 -10.82 -8.26 -2.37
N ILE A 35 -10.35 -8.33 -1.12
CA ILE A 35 -8.99 -7.95 -0.75
C ILE A 35 -8.18 -9.21 -0.44
N ARG A 36 -6.97 -9.33 -0.96
CA ARG A 36 -6.10 -10.49 -0.76
C ARG A 36 -4.70 -10.09 -0.35
N TRP A 37 -4.20 -10.71 0.73
CA TRP A 37 -2.82 -10.60 1.17
C TRP A 37 -2.08 -11.91 0.82
N HIS A 38 -1.22 -11.84 -0.20
CA HIS A 38 -0.57 -13.04 -0.75
C HIS A 38 0.49 -13.61 0.18
N ASN A 39 1.12 -12.78 1.01
CA ASN A 39 2.13 -13.17 1.98
C ASN A 39 1.62 -14.26 2.94
N THR A 40 0.36 -14.16 3.36
CA THR A 40 -0.28 -15.08 4.31
C THR A 40 -1.32 -15.99 3.65
N ARG A 41 -1.61 -15.79 2.36
CA ARG A 41 -2.64 -16.50 1.58
C ARG A 41 -4.05 -16.30 2.13
N GLU A 42 -4.35 -15.08 2.53
CA GLU A 42 -5.65 -14.70 3.10
C GLU A 42 -6.47 -13.87 2.12
N GLN A 43 -7.79 -13.97 2.26
CA GLN A 43 -8.77 -13.15 1.55
C GLN A 43 -9.72 -12.55 2.58
N PHE A 44 -10.03 -11.27 2.40
CA PHE A 44 -10.86 -10.48 3.29
C PHE A 44 -12.04 -9.88 2.52
N THR A 45 -13.18 -9.79 3.20
CA THR A 45 -14.22 -8.81 2.89
C THR A 45 -13.73 -7.40 3.25
N VAL A 46 -14.43 -6.35 2.77
CA VAL A 46 -14.11 -4.95 3.13
C VAL A 46 -14.08 -4.75 4.65
N ASN A 47 -15.09 -5.25 5.37
CA ASN A 47 -15.16 -5.10 6.82
C ASN A 47 -14.02 -5.82 7.54
N GLU A 48 -13.63 -7.01 7.08
CA GLU A 48 -12.51 -7.75 7.66
C GLU A 48 -11.18 -7.05 7.37
N PHE A 49 -10.98 -6.52 6.16
CA PHE A 49 -9.79 -5.75 5.79
C PHE A 49 -9.64 -4.50 6.66
N ILE A 50 -10.72 -3.72 6.82
CA ILE A 50 -10.72 -2.50 7.64
C ILE A 50 -10.36 -2.84 9.08
N ARG A 51 -10.94 -3.90 9.65
CA ARG A 51 -10.59 -4.35 11.00
C ARG A 51 -9.14 -4.80 11.09
N ALA A 52 -8.67 -5.61 10.13
CA ALA A 52 -7.29 -6.09 10.09
C ALA A 52 -6.28 -4.94 10.00
N ASN A 53 -6.57 -3.90 9.23
CA ASN A 53 -5.72 -2.71 9.09
C ASN A 53 -5.80 -1.76 10.29
N CYS A 54 -7.00 -1.39 10.74
CA CYS A 54 -7.21 -0.39 11.80
C CYS A 54 -7.03 -0.92 13.22
N GLU A 55 -7.23 -2.22 13.45
CA GLU A 55 -6.92 -2.87 14.74
C GLU A 55 -5.45 -3.31 14.82
N TYR A 56 -4.67 -3.19 13.74
CA TYR A 56 -3.25 -3.55 13.74
C TYR A 56 -2.48 -2.64 14.71
N PRO A 57 -1.70 -3.19 15.66
CA PRO A 57 -1.01 -2.39 16.65
C PRO A 57 0.01 -1.41 16.04
N GLY A 58 0.25 -0.31 16.75
CA GLY A 58 1.25 0.70 16.39
C GLY A 58 0.66 1.91 15.68
N GLU A 59 1.52 2.88 15.40
CA GLU A 59 1.18 4.05 14.60
C GLU A 59 1.98 4.00 13.30
N TRP A 60 1.26 4.07 12.19
CA TRP A 60 1.80 3.87 10.86
C TRP A 60 1.83 5.19 10.09
N THR A 61 2.73 5.27 9.13
CA THR A 61 2.87 6.36 8.16
C THR A 61 3.58 5.83 6.93
N GLY A 62 3.68 6.63 5.88
CA GLY A 62 4.31 6.20 4.65
C GLY A 62 4.04 7.14 3.49
N GLU A 63 4.47 6.71 2.33
CA GLU A 63 4.34 7.47 1.09
C GLU A 63 4.06 6.57 -0.11
N VAL A 64 3.26 7.09 -1.05
CA VAL A 64 3.08 6.47 -2.35
C VAL A 64 4.28 6.84 -3.21
N GLU A 65 5.18 5.89 -3.43
CA GLU A 65 6.40 6.11 -4.22
C GLU A 65 6.12 6.07 -5.71
N ARG A 66 5.14 5.26 -6.13
CA ARG A 66 4.86 5.02 -7.54
C ARG A 66 3.43 4.60 -7.79
N LEU A 67 2.83 5.15 -8.84
CA LEU A 67 1.56 4.70 -9.39
C LEU A 67 1.75 4.40 -10.88
N GLU A 68 1.37 3.19 -11.29
CA GLU A 68 1.40 2.75 -12.69
C GLU A 68 0.03 2.24 -13.13
N LYS A 69 -0.29 2.42 -14.41
CA LYS A 69 -1.52 1.91 -15.02
C LYS A 69 -1.21 0.82 -16.03
N ALA A 70 -1.90 -0.31 -15.90
CA ALA A 70 -1.80 -1.45 -16.80
C ALA A 70 -3.20 -1.88 -17.26
N GLY A 71 -3.72 -1.20 -18.29
CA GLY A 71 -5.11 -1.37 -18.71
C GLY A 71 -6.07 -0.90 -17.63
N ASP A 72 -6.94 -1.77 -17.16
CA ASP A 72 -7.91 -1.49 -16.09
C ASP A 72 -7.33 -1.66 -14.67
N LEU A 73 -6.07 -2.09 -14.58
CA LEU A 73 -5.36 -2.30 -13.32
C LEU A 73 -4.53 -1.07 -12.95
N ASN A 74 -4.59 -0.68 -11.69
CA ASN A 74 -3.70 0.32 -11.10
C ASN A 74 -2.73 -0.42 -10.18
N ILE A 75 -1.44 -0.10 -10.28
CA ILE A 75 -0.38 -0.74 -9.53
C ILE A 75 0.28 0.35 -8.71
N MET A 76 0.32 0.18 -7.39
CA MET A 76 0.91 1.17 -6.49
C MET A 76 2.04 0.53 -5.71
N ALA A 77 3.20 1.18 -5.70
CA ALA A 77 4.28 0.90 -4.77
C ALA A 77 4.20 1.95 -3.65
N VAL A 78 4.16 1.48 -2.42
CA VAL A 78 3.98 2.31 -1.22
C VAL A 78 5.00 1.89 -0.19
N HIS A 79 5.76 2.85 0.31
CA HIS A 79 6.60 2.66 1.49
C HIS A 79 5.73 2.84 2.73
N VAL A 80 5.69 1.83 3.59
CA VAL A 80 4.89 1.79 4.81
C VAL A 80 5.82 1.54 5.98
N HIS A 81 5.82 2.41 6.97
CA HIS A 81 6.67 2.26 8.16
C HIS A 81 5.95 2.72 9.42
N THR A 82 6.44 2.26 10.57
CA THR A 82 5.98 2.81 11.84
C THR A 82 6.54 4.22 12.03
N LYS A 83 5.82 5.09 12.74
CA LYS A 83 6.30 6.47 13.02
C LYS A 83 7.60 6.54 13.83
N ASP A 84 7.94 5.45 14.52
CA ASP A 84 9.20 5.30 15.27
C ASP A 84 10.31 4.61 14.47
N ASP A 85 10.07 4.35 13.18
CA ASP A 85 10.97 3.69 12.22
C ASP A 85 11.47 2.30 12.65
N SER A 86 10.76 1.64 13.57
CA SER A 86 11.10 0.30 14.05
C SER A 86 10.74 -0.80 13.05
N LEU A 87 9.71 -0.60 12.22
CA LEU A 87 9.30 -1.49 11.14
C LEU A 87 9.17 -0.71 9.84
N SER A 88 9.57 -1.31 8.73
CA SER A 88 9.56 -0.70 7.39
C SER A 88 9.28 -1.76 6.33
N PHE A 89 8.42 -1.42 5.38
CA PHE A 89 7.93 -2.30 4.35
C PHE A 89 7.80 -1.55 3.02
N HIS A 90 8.11 -2.23 1.93
CA HIS A 90 7.69 -1.81 0.59
C HIS A 90 6.55 -2.71 0.13
N VAL A 91 5.39 -2.10 -0.10
CA VAL A 91 4.15 -2.79 -0.46
C VAL A 91 3.82 -2.53 -1.91
N VAL A 92 3.44 -3.59 -2.63
CA VAL A 92 2.88 -3.47 -3.98
C VAL A 92 1.43 -3.92 -3.96
N SER A 93 0.53 -3.00 -4.33
CA SER A 93 -0.90 -3.27 -4.44
C SER A 93 -1.39 -3.18 -5.88
N PHE A 94 -2.07 -4.23 -6.31
CA PHE A 94 -2.73 -4.33 -7.60
C PHE A 94 -4.23 -4.07 -7.40
N ILE A 95 -4.70 -2.91 -7.84
CA ILE A 95 -6.04 -2.39 -7.55
C ILE A 95 -6.89 -2.37 -8.82
N ARG A 96 -7.99 -3.12 -8.80
CA ARG A 96 -9.01 -3.10 -9.86
C ARG A 96 -10.18 -2.23 -9.44
N MET A 97 -10.51 -1.27 -10.30
CA MET A 97 -11.67 -0.42 -10.13
C MET A 97 -12.91 -1.08 -10.76
N ASP A 98 -14.05 -0.93 -10.10
CA ASP A 98 -15.39 -1.20 -10.63
C ASP A 98 -16.19 0.11 -10.56
N GLY A 99 -16.28 0.80 -11.69
CA GLY A 99 -16.81 2.16 -11.76
C GLY A 99 -15.90 3.16 -11.01
N ASP A 100 -16.45 3.83 -10.01
CA ASP A 100 -15.80 4.84 -9.17
C ASP A 100 -15.32 4.27 -7.81
N LYS A 101 -15.35 2.95 -7.64
CA LYS A 101 -14.96 2.25 -6.40
C LYS A 101 -13.97 1.13 -6.68
N ILE A 102 -13.27 0.71 -5.64
CA ILE A 102 -12.37 -0.45 -5.66
C ILE A 102 -13.21 -1.72 -5.59
N GLY A 103 -13.04 -2.61 -6.59
CA GLY A 103 -13.68 -3.92 -6.62
C GLY A 103 -12.75 -5.06 -6.17
N ALA A 104 -11.43 -4.89 -6.31
CA ALA A 104 -10.47 -5.85 -5.79
C ALA A 104 -9.10 -5.23 -5.52
N VAL A 105 -8.41 -5.77 -4.51
CA VAL A 105 -7.03 -5.44 -4.16
C VAL A 105 -6.25 -6.74 -3.93
N ASP A 106 -5.08 -6.85 -4.55
CA ASP A 106 -4.11 -7.91 -4.32
C ASP A 106 -2.80 -7.28 -3.84
N GLU A 107 -2.36 -7.58 -2.62
CA GLU A 107 -1.19 -6.95 -1.99
C GLU A 107 -0.06 -7.93 -1.71
N TYR A 108 1.16 -7.42 -1.90
CA TYR A 108 2.42 -8.09 -1.64
C TYR A 108 3.29 -7.18 -0.77
N TRP A 109 3.58 -7.64 0.44
CA TRP A 109 4.33 -6.89 1.45
C TRP A 109 5.78 -7.40 1.51
N GLY A 110 6.76 -6.54 1.25
CA GLY A 110 8.18 -6.87 1.40
C GLY A 110 8.73 -6.21 2.65
N ASP A 111 9.33 -6.99 3.56
CA ASP A 111 10.07 -6.46 4.70
C ASP A 111 11.34 -5.74 4.25
N ASP A 112 11.59 -4.55 4.77
CA ASP A 112 12.90 -3.91 4.61
C ASP A 112 13.91 -4.52 5.57
N GLY A 113 15.12 -4.75 5.06
CA GLY A 113 16.17 -5.39 5.81
C GLY A 113 17.55 -4.85 5.47
N PRO A 114 18.55 -5.11 6.33
CA PRO A 114 19.90 -4.67 6.06
C PRO A 114 20.47 -5.38 4.83
N VAL A 115 21.40 -4.72 4.15
CA VAL A 115 22.20 -5.35 3.11
C VAL A 115 22.91 -6.58 3.72
N PRO A 116 22.77 -7.79 3.14
CA PRO A 116 23.49 -8.99 3.53
C PRO A 116 25.00 -8.78 3.60
N GLU A 117 25.64 -9.34 4.62
CA GLU A 117 27.05 -9.04 4.93
C GLU A 117 28.02 -9.40 3.80
N TRP A 118 27.81 -10.55 3.15
CA TRP A 118 28.64 -10.98 2.02
C TRP A 118 28.61 -10.00 0.83
N ARG A 119 27.53 -9.21 0.66
CA ARG A 119 27.47 -8.15 -0.36
C ARG A 119 28.32 -6.95 0.05
N LYS A 120 28.35 -6.61 1.34
CA LYS A 120 29.20 -5.55 1.88
C LYS A 120 30.68 -5.92 1.77
N GLU A 121 31.05 -7.13 2.18
CA GLU A 121 32.43 -7.63 2.11
C GLU A 121 33.00 -7.65 0.69
N LYS A 122 32.12 -7.84 -0.31
CA LYS A 122 32.49 -7.85 -1.73
C LYS A 122 32.29 -6.50 -2.43
N GLU A 123 31.87 -5.47 -1.71
CA GLU A 123 31.56 -4.15 -2.26
C GLU A 123 30.56 -4.22 -3.43
N ILE A 124 29.56 -5.12 -3.33
CA ILE A 124 28.55 -5.34 -4.37
C ILE A 124 27.36 -4.40 -4.14
N GLY A 125 27.16 -3.52 -5.12
CA GLY A 125 26.03 -2.60 -5.17
C GLY A 125 26.31 -1.26 -4.49
N ILE A 126 25.48 -0.28 -4.82
CA ILE A 126 25.47 1.03 -4.19
C ILE A 126 24.06 1.31 -3.69
N ARG A 127 23.92 2.08 -2.61
CA ARG A 127 22.61 2.63 -2.26
C ARG A 127 22.26 3.68 -3.32
N PHE A 128 21.03 3.61 -3.82
CA PHE A 128 20.49 4.74 -4.57
C PHE A 128 20.21 5.88 -3.59
N PRO A 129 20.24 7.15 -4.05
CA PRO A 129 19.87 8.29 -3.21
C PRO A 129 18.41 8.12 -2.75
N GLU A 130 18.12 8.48 -1.51
CA GLU A 130 16.74 8.78 -1.11
C GLU A 130 16.22 9.86 -2.06
N SER A 131 14.97 9.77 -2.50
CA SER A 131 14.33 10.82 -3.30
C SER A 131 14.36 12.10 -2.47
N SER A 132 15.32 12.96 -2.77
CA SER A 132 15.35 14.31 -2.25
C SER A 132 14.05 14.98 -2.66
N GLU A 133 13.32 15.48 -1.67
CA GLU A 133 12.21 16.44 -1.81
C GLU A 133 12.43 17.33 -3.04
N GLU A 134 11.50 17.28 -4.01
CA GLU A 134 11.39 18.31 -5.06
C GLU A 134 10.91 19.65 -4.48
#